data_AF-A0A660SSR0-F1
#
_entry.id   AF-A0A660SSR0-F1
#
_cell.length_a   1.000
_cell.length_b   1.000
_cell.length_c   1.000
_cell.angle_alpha   90.00
_cell.angle_beta   90.00
_cell.angle_gamma   90.00
#
_symmetry.space_group_name_H-M   'P 1'
#
loop_
_entity.id
_entity.type
_entity.pdbx_description
1 polymer ?
#
loop_
_entity_poly.entity_id
_entity_poly.type
_entity_poly.pdbx_seq_one_letter_code
_entity_poly.pdbx_strand_id
1 'polypeptide(L)' 'MSLPLAGLMSLKSVKEASLELEGIEEALRIIGCPHESVEMTISLLGLIVLGELHLSNRGLVELKEGEAPRFVTLFD' A
#
# COMPACT_ATOMS: atom_id res chain seq x y z
N MET A 1 -12.75 4.92 4.22
CA MET A 1 -13.69 3.80 4.44
C MET A 1 -13.27 2.99 5.65
N SER A 2 -14.17 2.20 6.25
CA SER A 2 -13.83 1.30 7.38
C SER A 2 -13.67 -0.14 6.89
N LEU A 3 -12.61 -0.84 7.34
CA LEU A 3 -12.31 -2.24 7.01
C LEU A 3 -12.26 -3.12 8.27
N PRO A 4 -13.40 -3.37 8.95
CA PRO A 4 -13.41 -4.00 10.26
C PRO A 4 -13.03 -5.49 10.24
N LEU A 5 -13.13 -6.17 9.10
CA LEU A 5 -12.70 -7.56 8.99
C LEU A 5 -11.19 -7.60 8.70
N ALA A 6 -10.41 -7.87 9.75
CA ALA A 6 -8.95 -7.99 9.72
C ALA A 6 -8.18 -6.77 9.15
N GLY A 7 -8.83 -5.61 9.01
CA GLY A 7 -8.24 -4.46 8.31
C GLY A 7 -8.23 -4.58 6.78
N LEU A 8 -8.87 -5.62 6.22
CA LEU A 8 -8.80 -5.96 4.79
C LEU A 8 -10.13 -5.80 4.06
N MET A 9 -11.25 -6.08 4.73
CA MET A 9 -12.56 -6.11 4.08
C MET A 9 -13.61 -5.28 4.83
N SER A 10 -14.46 -4.61 4.05
CA SER A 10 -15.70 -4.01 4.54
C SER A 10 -16.77 -5.08 4.74
N LEU A 11 -17.66 -4.87 5.72
CA LEU A 11 -18.85 -5.70 5.92
C LEU A 11 -20.11 -5.13 5.21
N LYS A 12 -19.95 -4.01 4.49
CA LYS A 12 -21.00 -3.41 3.67
C LYS A 12 -21.19 -4.16 2.37
N SER A 13 -22.26 -3.86 1.64
CA SER A 13 -22.44 -4.40 0.29
C SER A 13 -21.34 -3.92 -0.67
N VAL A 14 -21.08 -4.67 -1.74
CA VAL A 14 -20.10 -4.31 -2.78
C VAL A 14 -20.38 -2.91 -3.33
N LYS A 15 -21.65 -2.57 -3.56
CA LYS A 15 -22.05 -1.26 -4.08
C LYS A 15 -21.68 -0.12 -3.12
N GLU A 16 -21.97 -0.28 -1.83
CA GLU A 16 -21.64 0.74 -0.83
C GLU A 16 -20.12 0.88 -0.66
N ALA A 17 -19.39 -0.24 -0.63
CA ALA A 17 -17.93 -0.24 -0.53
C ALA A 17 -17.27 0.42 -1.76
N SER A 18 -17.80 0.19 -2.97
CA SER A 18 -17.33 0.81 -4.21
C SER A 18 -17.45 2.34 -4.17
N LEU A 19 -18.62 2.85 -3.78
CA LEU A 19 -18.85 4.29 -3.67
C LEU A 19 -17.91 4.95 -2.64
N GLU A 20 -17.63 4.26 -1.53
CA GLU A 20 -16.65 4.75 -0.55
C GLU A 20 -15.22 4.73 -1.07
N LEU A 21 -14.86 3.73 -1.89
CA LEU A 21 -13.55 3.63 -2.52
C LEU A 21 -13.35 4.73 -3.58
N GLU A 22 -14.35 4.98 -4.42
CA GLU A 22 -14.35 6.08 -5.40
C GLU A 22 -14.09 7.45 -4.73
N GLY A 23 -14.65 7.66 -3.54
CA GLY A 23 -14.38 8.86 -2.74
C GLY A 23 -12.93 8.96 -2.24
N ILE A 24 -12.27 7.83 -1.97
CA ILE A 24 -10.83 7.78 -1.61
C ILE A 24 -9.98 8.08 -2.84
N GLU A 25 -10.28 7.49 -3.99
CA GLU A 25 -9.59 7.74 -5.26
C GLU A 25 -9.68 9.22 -5.67
N GLU A 26 -10.85 9.84 -5.50
CA GLU A 26 -11.04 11.28 -5.71
C GLU A 26 -10.14 12.12 -4.80
N ALA A 27 -10.12 11.80 -3.51
CA ALA A 27 -9.28 12.50 -2.55
C ALA A 27 -7.78 12.36 -2.89
N LEU A 28 -7.33 11.16 -3.30
CA LEU A 28 -5.96 10.92 -3.77
C LEU A 28 -5.63 11.78 -4.99
N ARG A 29 -6.56 11.93 -5.93
CA ARG A 29 -6.38 12.80 -7.09
C ARG A 29 -6.23 14.25 -6.71
N ILE A 30 -7.05 14.74 -5.78
CA ILE A 30 -7.03 16.13 -5.28
C ILE A 30 -5.69 16.46 -4.61
N ILE A 31 -5.10 15.52 -3.86
CA ILE A 31 -3.80 15.74 -3.20
C ILE A 31 -2.60 15.60 -4.13
N GLY A 32 -2.83 15.38 -5.43
CA GLY A 32 -1.78 15.34 -6.45
C GLY A 32 -1.30 13.95 -6.86
N CYS A 33 -2.06 12.90 -6.59
CA CYS A 33 -1.82 11.56 -7.14
C CYS A 33 -2.78 11.29 -8.32
N PRO A 34 -2.43 11.67 -9.56
CA PRO A 34 -3.38 11.67 -10.69
C PRO A 34 -3.64 10.29 -11.32
N HIS A 35 -2.93 9.25 -10.88
CA HIS A 35 -2.98 7.93 -11.50
C HIS A 35 -4.21 7.13 -11.05
N GLU A 36 -4.62 6.18 -11.87
CA GLU A 36 -5.66 5.23 -11.50
C GLU A 36 -5.14 4.25 -10.44
N SER A 37 -6.04 3.85 -9.54
CA SER A 37 -5.78 2.85 -8.49
C SER A 37 -4.50 3.09 -7.68
N VAL A 38 -4.25 4.35 -7.29
CA VAL A 38 -3.09 4.75 -6.50
C VAL A 38 -3.06 4.03 -5.16
N GLU A 39 -4.21 3.79 -4.55
CA GLU A 39 -4.37 3.05 -3.30
C GLU A 39 -3.83 1.61 -3.42
N MET A 40 -4.03 0.94 -4.56
CA MET A 40 -3.43 -0.37 -4.83
C MET A 40 -1.92 -0.26 -4.96
N THR A 41 -1.42 0.76 -5.66
CA THR A 41 0.03 0.99 -5.78
C THR A 41 0.68 1.24 -4.41
N ILE A 42 0.05 2.06 -3.56
CA ILE A 42 0.53 2.33 -2.18
C ILE A 42 0.59 1.03 -1.36
N SER A 43 -0.35 0.10 -1.57
CA SER A 43 -0.35 -1.18 -0.85
C SER A 43 0.92 -2.03 -1.09
N LEU A 44 1.62 -1.80 -2.20
CA LEU A 44 2.85 -2.51 -2.55
C LEU A 44 4.07 -2.04 -1.74
N LEU A 45 4.03 -0.84 -1.12
CA LEU A 45 5.16 -0.31 -0.33
C LEU A 45 5.61 -1.25 0.80
N GLY A 46 4.67 -2.01 1.35
CA GLY A 46 4.91 -2.97 2.44
C GLY A 46 5.36 -4.36 1.97
N LEU A 47 5.34 -4.63 0.66
CA LEU A 47 5.53 -5.96 0.11
C LEU A 47 7.03 -6.22 -0.11
N ILE A 48 7.77 -6.43 0.98
CA ILE A 48 9.24 -6.62 1.01
C ILE A 48 9.79 -7.77 0.15
N VAL A 49 8.91 -8.59 -0.41
CA VAL A 49 9.23 -9.70 -1.32
C VAL A 49 9.24 -9.28 -2.78
N LEU A 50 8.68 -8.11 -3.11
CA LEU A 50 8.99 -7.45 -4.37
C LEU A 50 10.44 -7.01 -4.28
N GLY A 51 11.26 -7.40 -5.26
CA GLY A 51 12.65 -6.93 -5.35
C GLY A 51 12.69 -5.39 -5.28
N GLU A 52 13.83 -4.84 -4.89
CA GLU A 52 14.07 -3.42 -4.56
C GLU A 52 13.88 -3.07 -3.06
N LEU A 53 13.88 -1.77 -2.77
CA LEU A 53 13.81 -1.19 -1.43
C LEU A 53 12.34 -0.97 -1.03
N HIS A 54 11.93 -1.56 0.09
CA HIS A 54 10.57 -1.48 0.62
C HIS A 54 10.54 -1.04 2.08
N LEU A 55 9.37 -0.59 2.52
CA LEU A 55 9.10 -0.22 3.91
C LEU A 55 8.51 -1.41 4.67
N SER A 56 8.94 -1.60 5.91
CA SER A 56 8.31 -2.53 6.85
C SER A 56 7.98 -1.82 8.15
N ASN A 57 7.20 -2.47 9.01
CA ASN A 57 6.97 -2.00 10.37
C ASN A 57 8.23 -2.02 11.26
N ARG A 58 9.38 -2.49 10.75
CA ARG A 58 10.67 -2.54 11.44
C ARG A 58 11.77 -1.70 10.79
N GLY A 59 11.44 -0.95 9.73
CA GLY A 59 12.39 -0.13 8.97
C GLY A 59 12.46 -0.51 7.50
N LEU A 60 13.52 -0.05 6.82
CA LEU A 60 13.73 -0.28 5.40
C LEU A 60 14.32 -1.68 5.15
N VAL A 61 13.77 -2.36 4.15
CA VAL A 61 14.21 -3.70 3.73
C VAL A 61 14.60 -3.64 2.27
N GLU A 62 15.82 -4.08 1.94
CA GLU A 62 16.26 -4.28 0.57
C GLU A 62 16.19 -5.78 0.24
N LEU A 63 15.61 -6.10 -0.91
CA LEU A 63 15.68 -7.43 -1.52
C LEU A 63 16.36 -7.34 -2.89
N LYS A 64 17.46 -8.08 -3.05
CA LYS A 64 18.19 -8.25 -4.32
C LYS A 64 17.99 -9.66 -4.84
N GLU A 65 18.07 -9.81 -6.16
CA GLU A 65 17.93 -11.11 -6.81
C GLU A 65 18.99 -12.10 -6.31
N GLY A 66 18.55 -13.28 -5.87
CA GLY A 66 19.42 -14.33 -5.34
C GLY A 66 19.90 -14.12 -3.89
N GLU A 67 19.49 -13.04 -3.23
CA GLU A 67 19.86 -12.74 -1.85
C GLU A 67 18.64 -12.84 -0.89
N ALA A 68 18.92 -13.03 0.40
CA ALA A 68 17.89 -12.92 1.43
C ALA A 68 17.59 -11.43 1.73
N PRO A 69 16.34 -11.07 2.07
CA PRO A 69 15.99 -9.70 2.42
C PRO A 69 16.76 -9.23 3.66
N ARG A 70 17.23 -7.99 3.64
CA ARG A 70 18.05 -7.41 4.72
C ARG A 70 17.59 -6.01 5.10
N PHE A 71 17.72 -5.67 6.37
CA PHE A 71 17.49 -4.30 6.84
C PHE A 71 18.63 -3.38 6.41
N VAL A 72 18.28 -2.16 6.01
CA VAL A 72 19.24 -1.13 5.56
C VAL A 72 18.90 0.23 6.18
N THR A 73 19.88 1.14 6.21
CA THR A 73 19.72 2.54 6.62
C THR A 73 19.90 3.46 5.41
N LEU A 74 19.25 4.62 5.40
CA LEU A 74 19.45 5.64 4.36
C LEU A 74 20.66 6.53 4.63
N PHE A 75 21.09 6.59 5.88
CA PHE A 75 22.18 7.42 6.36
C PHE A 75 23.21 6.52 7.05
N ASP A 76 24.48 6.91 6.94
CA ASP A 76 25.61 6.28 7.64
C ASP A 76 25.57 6.54 9.15
#